data_AF-A0A7C3GMR3-F1
#
_entry.id   AF-A0A7C3GMR3-F1
#
_cell.length_a   1.000
_cell.length_b   1.000
_cell.length_c   1.000
_cell.angle_alpha   90.00
_cell.angle_beta   90.00
_cell.angle_gamma   90.00
#
_symmetry.space_group_name_H-M   'P 1'
#
loop_
_entity.id
_entity.type
_entity.pdbx_description
1 polymer ?
#
loop_
_entity_poly.entity_id
_entity_poly.type
_entity_poly.pdbx_seq_one_letter_code
_entity_poly.pdbx_strand_id
1 'polypeptide(L)'
;MNNRFFTIACMIASSALFIAGCSESNSAFETPNTSDTPLNDGLIAQNNFTLTLTPSSPKYVDLTTGDFTAVTSEVSVQIGDNNNQLITGSRTIQFRTEWGLIDPSCVTEEGTCSVTWRSGSPDDMPSNAQNTILAYSTIGQESFKDFDDNGLFNDGDEFTDVEEPFINLNENLDGSGIPIFDTGELVIDTINGVDITGANNQHDAADGLYNGPNCSHSSLCSTTTVTSTVWASAALVLTGGDTFTVGGTVTGLTGTVVLQNNLSDDLSISADGSFTFSVSIAKDLDYDVTVKTDPVGQACIVTNGTGTITADITNVTVTCS
;
A
#
# COMPACT_ATOMS: atom_id res chain seq x y z
N MET A 1 42.02 53.32 32.67
CA MET A 1 40.60 53.27 32.30
C MET A 1 40.52 52.42 31.03
N ASN A 2 40.24 51.12 31.18
CA ASN A 2 40.09 50.18 30.06
C ASN A 2 38.70 49.57 30.15
N ASN A 3 38.02 49.60 28.99
CA ASN A 3 36.62 49.27 28.79
C ASN A 3 36.30 47.79 29.04
N ARG A 4 35.13 47.57 29.65
CA ARG A 4 34.33 46.35 29.47
C ARG A 4 33.13 46.70 28.60
N PHE A 5 32.73 45.83 27.69
CA PHE A 5 31.39 45.19 27.63
C PHE A 5 31.20 44.44 26.29
N PHE A 6 30.62 43.25 26.42
CA PHE A 6 30.31 42.24 25.40
C PHE A 6 28.86 42.44 24.90
N THR A 7 28.57 42.18 23.61
CA THR A 7 27.25 41.74 23.05
C THR A 7 27.50 41.27 21.60
N ILE A 8 27.56 39.96 21.29
CA ILE A 8 26.52 38.99 20.84
C ILE A 8 25.85 39.28 19.46
N ALA A 9 26.18 38.37 18.52
CA ALA A 9 25.42 37.76 17.42
C ALA A 9 24.68 38.60 16.35
N CYS A 10 24.96 38.30 15.07
CA CYS A 10 23.98 37.81 14.10
C CYS A 10 24.70 37.29 12.83
N MET A 11 24.66 35.98 12.56
CA MET A 11 24.93 35.44 11.22
C MET A 11 23.59 35.44 10.48
N ILE A 12 23.51 36.19 9.37
CA ILE A 12 22.35 36.15 8.48
C ILE A 12 22.71 35.25 7.29
N ALA A 13 21.95 34.16 7.17
CA ALA A 13 21.84 33.35 5.98
C ALA A 13 20.91 34.03 4.96
N SER A 14 21.26 34.01 3.67
CA SER A 14 20.27 33.89 2.59
C SER A 14 20.97 33.84 1.23
N SER A 15 20.95 32.66 0.62
CA SER A 15 21.21 32.49 -0.81
C SER A 15 19.87 32.69 -1.55
N ALA A 16 19.56 33.92 -1.93
CA ALA A 16 18.42 34.20 -2.80
C ALA A 16 18.83 33.96 -4.26
N LEU A 17 18.22 32.94 -4.87
CA LEU A 17 18.30 32.64 -6.29
C LEU A 17 17.59 33.76 -7.07
N PHE A 18 18.33 34.56 -7.83
CA PHE A 18 17.76 35.54 -8.76
C PHE A 18 17.27 34.82 -10.03
N ILE A 19 15.95 34.70 -10.20
CA ILE A 19 15.34 34.41 -11.50
C ILE A 19 14.91 35.74 -12.10
N ALA A 20 15.53 36.11 -13.22
CA ALA A 20 15.13 37.25 -14.03
C ALA A 20 13.87 36.88 -14.83
N GLY A 21 12.72 37.46 -14.45
CA GLY A 21 11.47 37.38 -15.22
C GLY A 21 11.33 38.58 -16.15
N CYS A 22 11.04 38.33 -17.42
CA CYS A 22 10.61 39.36 -18.38
C CYS A 22 9.24 39.92 -17.95
N SER A 23 9.07 41.24 -18.04
CA SER A 23 7.84 41.93 -17.68
C SER A 23 6.76 41.73 -18.75
N GLU A 24 5.69 41.03 -18.43
CA GLU A 24 4.37 41.33 -18.99
C GLU A 24 3.42 41.70 -17.85
N SER A 25 2.99 42.95 -17.88
CA SER A 25 2.06 43.56 -16.93
C SER A 25 0.64 43.03 -17.17
N ASN A 26 0.33 41.81 -16.69
CA ASN A 26 -1.02 41.43 -16.23
C ASN A 26 -1.19 39.98 -15.71
N SER A 27 -0.16 39.17 -15.53
CA SER A 27 -0.30 38.00 -14.67
C SER A 27 0.01 38.41 -13.24
N ALA A 28 -1.01 38.56 -12.39
CA ALA A 28 -0.77 38.42 -10.96
C ALA A 28 -0.15 37.03 -10.79
N PHE A 29 1.14 36.97 -10.45
CA PHE A 29 1.74 35.73 -10.01
C PHE A 29 1.07 35.47 -8.67
N GLU A 30 0.04 34.63 -8.67
CA GLU A 30 -0.60 34.20 -7.45
C GLU A 30 0.46 33.49 -6.62
N THR A 31 0.95 34.14 -5.58
CA THR A 31 1.70 33.46 -4.54
C THR A 31 0.73 32.45 -3.93
N PRO A 32 1.09 31.16 -3.82
CA PRO A 32 0.24 30.17 -3.16
C PRO A 32 -0.24 30.73 -1.84
N ASN A 33 -1.55 30.67 -1.61
CA ASN A 33 -2.10 31.12 -0.35
C ASN A 33 -1.44 30.30 0.76
N THR A 34 -0.74 30.94 1.70
CA THR A 34 -0.06 30.23 2.78
C THR A 34 -1.04 29.66 3.81
N SER A 35 -2.36 29.87 3.65
CA SER A 35 -3.39 29.11 4.36
C SER A 35 -3.71 27.76 3.70
N ASP A 36 -3.23 27.52 2.47
CA ASP A 36 -3.26 26.22 1.78
C ASP A 36 -1.93 25.47 2.00
N THR A 37 -1.30 25.63 3.17
CA THR A 37 -0.36 24.58 3.61
C THR A 37 -1.18 23.31 3.58
N PRO A 38 -0.81 22.34 2.73
CA PRO A 38 -1.61 21.14 2.66
C PRO A 38 -1.70 20.56 4.07
N LEU A 39 -2.94 20.31 4.49
CA LEU A 39 -3.24 19.73 5.79
C LEU A 39 -2.68 18.31 5.78
N ASN A 40 -1.39 18.21 6.05
CA ASN A 40 -0.75 17.02 6.58
C ASN A 40 -1.24 16.91 8.03
N ASP A 41 -2.52 16.55 8.17
CA ASP A 41 -3.24 16.36 9.44
C ASP A 41 -2.49 15.38 10.38
N GLY A 42 -1.56 14.64 9.81
CA GLY A 42 -0.66 13.73 10.48
C GLY A 42 -1.23 12.32 10.62
N LEU A 43 -2.41 12.04 10.05
CA LEU A 43 -2.99 10.71 10.04
C LEU A 43 -2.65 10.01 8.73
N ILE A 44 -2.12 8.79 8.86
CA ILE A 44 -1.77 7.98 7.70
C ILE A 44 -3.05 7.48 7.05
N ALA A 45 -3.28 7.84 5.79
CA ALA A 45 -4.39 7.33 5.01
C ALA A 45 -4.12 5.88 4.61
N GLN A 46 -5.11 5.00 4.78
CA GLN A 46 -4.93 3.57 4.46
C GLN A 46 -4.48 3.34 3.00
N ASN A 47 -5.00 4.14 2.05
CA ASN A 47 -4.66 4.01 0.64
C ASN A 47 -3.25 4.52 0.30
N ASN A 48 -2.62 5.23 1.23
CA ASN A 48 -1.26 5.75 1.14
C ASN A 48 -0.33 5.12 2.20
N PHE A 49 -0.65 3.90 2.65
CA PHE A 49 0.23 3.06 3.46
C PHE A 49 0.80 1.94 2.57
N THR A 50 2.00 2.15 2.03
CA THR A 50 2.61 1.22 1.06
C THR A 50 3.70 0.38 1.72
N LEU A 51 3.67 -0.94 1.51
CA LEU A 51 4.70 -1.90 1.95
C LEU A 51 5.44 -2.47 0.73
N THR A 52 6.76 -2.53 0.77
CA THR A 52 7.59 -3.06 -0.32
C THR A 52 8.71 -3.94 0.20
N LEU A 53 8.99 -5.03 -0.51
CA LEU A 53 10.01 -6.02 -0.16
C LEU A 53 11.13 -5.99 -1.21
N THR A 54 12.40 -5.90 -0.77
CA THR A 54 13.56 -5.93 -1.66
C THR A 54 14.68 -6.85 -1.13
N PRO A 55 14.97 -7.97 -1.80
CA PRO A 55 14.18 -8.58 -2.88
C PRO A 55 12.87 -9.18 -2.34
N SER A 56 11.80 -9.18 -3.14
CA SER A 56 10.56 -9.88 -2.82
C SER A 56 10.64 -11.41 -2.99
N SER A 57 11.67 -11.91 -3.70
CA SER A 57 11.88 -13.34 -3.96
C SER A 57 13.31 -13.84 -3.65
N PRO A 58 13.81 -13.72 -2.41
CA PRO A 58 15.15 -14.20 -2.08
C PRO A 58 15.25 -15.73 -2.17
N LYS A 59 16.37 -16.24 -2.69
CA LYS A 59 16.63 -17.69 -2.80
C LYS A 59 17.05 -18.31 -1.48
N TYR A 60 16.07 -18.62 -0.62
CA TYR A 60 16.32 -19.36 0.61
C TYR A 60 16.42 -20.86 0.34
N VAL A 61 15.46 -21.45 -0.38
CA VAL A 61 15.45 -22.87 -0.73
C VAL A 61 15.76 -23.08 -2.20
N ASP A 62 16.67 -24.00 -2.50
CA ASP A 62 16.87 -24.50 -3.86
C ASP A 62 15.95 -25.70 -4.10
N LEU A 63 14.92 -25.54 -4.93
CA LEU A 63 13.96 -26.62 -5.22
C LEU A 63 14.58 -27.79 -6.02
N THR A 64 15.77 -27.61 -6.59
CA THR A 64 16.47 -28.67 -7.34
C THR A 64 17.32 -29.54 -6.41
N THR A 65 18.07 -28.91 -5.50
CA THR A 65 18.99 -29.62 -4.61
C THR A 65 18.42 -29.90 -3.22
N GLY A 66 17.38 -29.16 -2.81
CA GLY A 66 16.85 -29.15 -1.46
C GLY A 66 17.72 -28.39 -0.46
N ASP A 67 18.73 -27.66 -0.93
CA ASP A 67 19.65 -26.91 -0.07
C ASP A 67 19.02 -25.61 0.41
N PHE A 68 19.34 -25.23 1.65
CA PHE A 68 18.91 -23.97 2.26
C PHE A 68 20.09 -23.00 2.41
N THR A 69 19.88 -21.74 2.02
CA THR A 69 20.84 -20.65 2.14
C THR A 69 20.21 -19.49 2.89
N ALA A 70 20.83 -19.02 3.96
CA ALA A 70 20.32 -17.87 4.71
C ALA A 70 20.24 -16.62 3.83
N VAL A 71 19.12 -15.91 3.90
CA VAL A 71 18.83 -14.72 3.09
C VAL A 71 18.20 -13.61 3.95
N THR A 72 18.20 -12.40 3.39
CA THR A 72 17.57 -11.22 4.00
C THR A 72 16.76 -10.48 2.96
N SER A 73 15.72 -9.77 3.40
CA SER A 73 14.98 -8.80 2.60
C SER A 73 14.88 -7.49 3.36
N GLU A 74 15.11 -6.37 2.67
CA GLU A 74 14.68 -5.07 3.15
C GLU A 74 13.15 -4.98 3.05
N VAL A 75 12.53 -4.45 4.09
CA VAL A 75 11.08 -4.25 4.20
C VAL A 75 10.88 -2.75 4.38
N SER A 76 10.34 -2.09 3.37
CA SER A 76 10.23 -0.63 3.31
C SER A 76 8.77 -0.20 3.34
N VAL A 77 8.48 0.84 4.11
CA VAL A 77 7.16 1.46 4.20
C VAL A 77 7.24 2.92 3.77
N GLN A 78 6.25 3.36 2.99
CA GLN A 78 6.00 4.76 2.66
C GLN A 78 4.61 5.15 3.15
N ILE A 79 4.49 6.34 3.74
CA ILE A 79 3.24 6.85 4.32
C ILE A 79 2.82 8.19 3.74
N GLY A 80 1.53 8.32 3.44
CA GLY A 80 0.90 9.57 3.01
C GLY A 80 -0.46 9.82 3.68
N ASP A 81 -0.97 11.03 3.50
CA ASP A 81 -2.31 11.45 3.95
C ASP A 81 -3.37 11.25 2.85
N ASN A 82 -4.64 11.57 3.12
CA ASN A 82 -5.74 11.41 2.16
C ASN A 82 -5.63 12.36 0.94
N ASN A 83 -4.73 13.35 0.97
CA ASN A 83 -4.46 14.25 -0.15
C ASN A 83 -3.33 13.74 -1.06
N ASN A 84 -2.90 12.48 -0.89
CA ASN A 84 -1.78 11.87 -1.60
C ASN A 84 -0.46 12.61 -1.38
N GLN A 85 -0.26 13.13 -0.16
CA GLN A 85 0.96 13.81 0.22
C GLN A 85 1.72 13.04 1.28
N LEU A 86 3.04 13.08 1.15
CA LEU A 86 3.97 12.38 2.03
C LEU A 86 3.86 12.94 3.46
N ILE A 87 3.71 12.07 4.46
CA ILE A 87 3.70 12.48 5.87
C ILE A 87 5.14 12.69 6.34
N THR A 88 5.54 13.94 6.48
CA THR A 88 6.92 14.29 6.88
C THR A 88 7.15 14.23 8.39
N GLY A 89 6.08 14.24 9.19
CA GLY A 89 6.18 14.04 10.63
C GLY A 89 6.54 12.58 10.97
N SER A 90 7.44 12.38 11.93
CA SER A 90 7.86 11.04 12.34
C SER A 90 6.68 10.20 12.84
N ARG A 91 6.56 8.99 12.32
CA ARG A 91 5.60 7.96 12.74
C ARG A 91 6.35 6.67 13.03
N THR A 92 5.89 5.94 14.03
CA THR A 92 6.40 4.59 14.29
C THR A 92 5.58 3.59 13.50
N ILE A 93 6.27 2.79 12.69
CA ILE A 93 5.70 1.66 11.96
C ILE A 93 6.11 0.38 12.68
N GLN A 94 5.15 -0.49 12.93
CA GLN A 94 5.36 -1.78 13.58
C GLN A 94 5.32 -2.90 12.54
N PHE A 95 6.11 -3.96 12.75
CA PHE A 95 6.20 -5.08 11.82
C PHE A 95 5.95 -6.42 12.51
N ARG A 96 5.42 -7.36 11.74
CA ARG A 96 5.25 -8.77 12.08
C ARG A 96 5.59 -9.62 10.86
N THR A 97 5.99 -10.85 11.12
CA THR A 97 6.29 -11.84 10.08
C THR A 97 5.79 -13.18 10.57
N GLU A 98 5.28 -13.99 9.65
CA GLU A 98 4.88 -15.38 9.90
C GLU A 98 6.08 -16.22 10.37
N TRP A 99 7.19 -16.11 9.64
CA TRP A 99 8.41 -16.87 9.87
C TRP A 99 9.66 -16.00 9.68
N GLY A 100 10.78 -16.45 10.25
CA GLY A 100 12.03 -15.69 10.28
C GLY A 100 12.06 -14.62 11.36
N LEU A 101 13.00 -13.70 11.26
CA LEU A 101 13.23 -12.61 12.22
C LEU A 101 13.13 -11.27 11.51
N ILE A 102 12.25 -10.39 11.99
CA ILE A 102 12.09 -9.03 11.49
C ILE A 102 12.40 -8.03 12.59
N ASP A 103 13.06 -6.91 12.25
CA ASP A 103 13.20 -5.83 13.23
C ASP A 103 11.79 -5.28 13.57
N PRO A 104 11.46 -5.07 14.85
CA PRO A 104 10.07 -4.95 15.29
C PRO A 104 9.39 -3.65 14.87
N SER A 105 10.18 -2.59 14.61
CA SER A 105 9.65 -1.28 14.24
C SER A 105 10.71 -0.41 13.58
N CYS A 106 10.26 0.58 12.81
CA CYS A 106 11.07 1.71 12.36
C CYS A 106 10.33 3.03 12.60
N VAL A 107 11.08 4.15 12.60
CA VAL A 107 10.52 5.50 12.69
C VAL A 107 10.72 6.19 11.35
N THR A 108 9.67 6.80 10.82
CA THR A 108 9.73 7.46 9.51
C THR A 108 10.59 8.72 9.54
N GLU A 109 11.39 8.87 8.48
CA GLU A 109 12.10 10.08 8.08
C GLU A 109 11.60 10.43 6.68
N GLU A 110 11.08 11.66 6.52
CA GLU A 110 10.45 12.10 5.27
C GLU A 110 9.42 11.09 4.74
N GLY A 111 8.56 10.57 5.62
CA GLY A 111 7.48 9.65 5.25
C GLY A 111 7.90 8.25 4.81
N THR A 112 9.17 7.87 5.04
CA THR A 112 9.64 6.51 4.74
C THR A 112 10.41 5.91 5.90
N CYS A 113 10.35 4.58 6.07
CA CYS A 113 11.34 3.85 6.86
C CYS A 113 11.46 2.40 6.41
N SER A 114 12.56 1.75 6.77
CA SER A 114 12.79 0.34 6.48
C SER A 114 13.28 -0.45 7.69
N VAL A 115 13.01 -1.76 7.66
CA VAL A 115 13.54 -2.77 8.57
C VAL A 115 14.14 -3.93 7.77
N THR A 116 14.93 -4.77 8.41
CA THR A 116 15.45 -5.99 7.78
C THR A 116 14.70 -7.23 8.29
N TRP A 117 14.17 -8.01 7.35
CA TRP A 117 13.76 -9.38 7.59
C TRP A 117 14.91 -10.36 7.30
N ARG A 118 15.01 -11.43 8.09
CA ARG A 118 16.08 -12.44 8.04
C ARG A 118 15.47 -13.84 8.11
N SER A 119 15.87 -14.72 7.20
CA SER A 119 15.37 -16.11 7.14
C SER A 119 15.63 -16.88 8.44
N GLY A 120 14.66 -17.69 8.86
CA GLY A 120 14.73 -18.57 10.04
C GLY A 120 15.32 -19.96 9.77
N SER A 121 15.04 -20.89 10.68
CA SER A 121 15.41 -22.31 10.57
C SER A 121 14.58 -23.03 9.49
N PRO A 122 15.17 -23.92 8.68
CA PRO A 122 14.42 -24.68 7.67
C PRO A 122 13.31 -25.55 8.26
N ASP A 123 13.48 -26.02 9.50
CA ASP A 123 12.53 -26.93 10.16
C ASP A 123 11.15 -26.30 10.42
N ASP A 124 11.10 -24.96 10.51
CA ASP A 124 9.88 -24.20 10.81
C ASP A 124 9.39 -23.39 9.59
N MET A 125 10.01 -23.57 8.43
CA MET A 125 9.67 -22.81 7.21
C MET A 125 8.23 -23.10 6.76
N PRO A 126 7.47 -22.09 6.30
CA PRO A 126 6.14 -22.30 5.74
C PRO A 126 6.16 -23.32 4.60
N SER A 127 5.18 -24.22 4.61
CA SER A 127 5.18 -25.40 3.73
C SER A 127 5.04 -25.06 2.24
N ASN A 128 4.49 -23.89 1.92
CA ASN A 128 4.33 -23.36 0.57
C ASN A 128 5.50 -22.45 0.14
N ALA A 129 6.53 -22.29 0.98
CA ALA A 129 7.67 -21.41 0.75
C ALA A 129 7.31 -19.92 0.55
N GLN A 130 6.16 -19.50 1.05
CA GLN A 130 5.75 -18.10 1.13
C GLN A 130 5.79 -17.67 2.59
N ASN A 131 6.28 -16.46 2.85
CA ASN A 131 6.29 -15.90 4.18
C ASN A 131 5.56 -14.57 4.17
N THR A 132 4.49 -14.47 4.95
CA THR A 132 3.73 -13.22 5.06
C THR A 132 4.39 -12.22 6.02
N ILE A 133 4.62 -11.00 5.53
CA ILE A 133 5.10 -9.86 6.31
C ILE A 133 3.99 -8.82 6.40
N LEU A 134 3.76 -8.29 7.61
CA LEU A 134 2.75 -7.29 7.91
C LEU A 134 3.41 -6.05 8.50
N ALA A 135 2.99 -4.89 8.04
CA ALA A 135 3.32 -3.60 8.64
C ALA A 135 2.03 -2.88 9.06
N TYR A 136 2.04 -2.19 10.20
CA TYR A 136 0.88 -1.45 10.69
C TYR A 136 1.26 -0.20 11.50
N SER A 137 0.30 0.72 11.61
CA SER A 137 0.36 1.89 12.49
C SER A 137 -1.02 2.21 13.07
N THR A 138 -1.06 2.49 14.37
CA THR A 138 -2.30 2.83 15.11
C THR A 138 -2.68 4.31 14.99
N ILE A 139 -1.95 5.09 14.17
CA ILE A 139 -2.21 6.52 13.94
C ILE A 139 -2.53 6.69 12.46
N GLY A 140 -3.67 6.14 12.06
CA GLY A 140 -4.17 6.21 10.71
C GLY A 140 -5.59 6.74 10.65
N GLN A 141 -6.09 6.78 9.42
CA GLN A 141 -7.45 7.11 9.07
C GLN A 141 -7.88 6.23 7.92
N GLU A 142 -9.18 5.98 7.85
CA GLU A 142 -9.73 5.33 6.68
C GLU A 142 -9.71 6.26 5.46
N SER A 143 -9.71 5.65 4.29
CA SER A 143 -9.75 6.35 3.01
C SER A 143 -11.11 6.19 2.37
N PHE A 144 -11.53 7.24 1.70
CA PHE A 144 -12.74 7.28 0.92
C PHE A 144 -12.45 7.79 -0.48
N LYS A 145 -13.30 7.38 -1.40
CA LYS A 145 -13.37 7.92 -2.75
C LYS A 145 -14.32 9.11 -2.71
N ASP A 146 -13.72 10.28 -2.76
CA ASP A 146 -14.41 11.55 -2.91
C ASP A 146 -14.88 11.71 -4.36
N PHE A 147 -16.19 11.68 -4.60
CA PHE A 147 -16.74 11.79 -5.96
C PHE A 147 -17.00 13.24 -6.38
N ASP A 148 -17.06 14.18 -5.44
CA ASP A 148 -17.29 15.60 -5.71
C ASP A 148 -16.08 16.51 -5.44
N ASP A 149 -14.92 15.90 -5.13
CA ASP A 149 -13.60 16.51 -4.92
C ASP A 149 -13.64 17.64 -3.87
N ASN A 150 -14.48 17.50 -2.84
CA ASN A 150 -14.70 18.53 -1.82
C ASN A 150 -13.87 18.32 -0.53
N GLY A 151 -13.17 17.18 -0.41
CA GLY A 151 -12.34 16.78 0.72
C GLY A 151 -13.10 16.32 1.97
N LEU A 152 -14.41 16.07 1.87
CA LEU A 152 -15.30 15.65 2.96
C LEU A 152 -15.99 14.34 2.60
N PHE A 153 -15.89 13.34 3.48
CA PHE A 153 -16.67 12.11 3.32
C PHE A 153 -18.16 12.38 3.57
N ASN A 154 -18.98 12.30 2.53
CA ASN A 154 -20.40 12.66 2.53
C ASN A 154 -21.30 11.57 1.91
N ASP A 155 -22.62 11.80 1.85
CA ASP A 155 -23.60 10.78 1.39
C ASP A 155 -23.41 10.35 -0.08
N GLY A 156 -22.61 11.08 -0.86
CA GLY A 156 -22.26 10.74 -2.24
C GLY A 156 -21.00 9.87 -2.36
N ASP A 157 -20.31 9.61 -1.25
CA ASP A 157 -18.99 8.98 -1.24
C ASP A 157 -19.02 7.51 -0.82
N GLU A 158 -17.98 6.80 -1.21
CA GLU A 158 -17.72 5.42 -0.79
C GLU A 158 -16.42 5.37 -0.01
N PHE A 159 -16.37 4.60 1.08
CA PHE A 159 -15.14 4.40 1.84
C PHE A 159 -14.79 2.92 1.91
N THR A 160 -13.52 2.66 2.21
CA THR A 160 -13.03 1.32 2.46
C THR A 160 -12.87 1.15 3.97
N ASP A 161 -13.72 0.31 4.53
CA ASP A 161 -13.75 -0.02 5.96
C ASP A 161 -12.61 -1.00 6.28
N VAL A 162 -11.88 -0.77 7.37
CA VAL A 162 -10.66 -1.53 7.73
C VAL A 162 -10.87 -2.31 9.03
N GLU A 163 -10.66 -3.62 8.95
CA GLU A 163 -10.63 -4.52 10.11
C GLU A 163 -9.26 -4.54 10.81
N GLU A 164 -9.17 -5.26 11.93
CA GLU A 164 -7.88 -5.44 12.60
C GLU A 164 -6.82 -6.12 11.73
N PRO A 165 -5.54 -5.75 11.86
CA PRO A 165 -4.49 -6.43 11.13
C PRO A 165 -4.33 -7.89 11.59
N PHE A 166 -4.05 -8.78 10.64
CA PHE A 166 -3.71 -10.18 10.93
C PHE A 166 -2.60 -10.69 10.00
N ILE A 167 -1.94 -11.77 10.40
CA ILE A 167 -1.04 -12.53 9.52
C ILE A 167 -1.85 -13.61 8.83
N ASN A 168 -2.05 -13.45 7.52
CA ASN A 168 -2.64 -14.46 6.66
C ASN A 168 -1.64 -15.62 6.48
N LEU A 169 -1.86 -16.73 7.19
CA LEU A 169 -0.94 -17.88 7.24
C LEU A 169 -1.17 -18.88 6.10
N ASN A 170 -2.28 -18.75 5.37
CA ASN A 170 -2.64 -19.66 4.30
C ASN A 170 -2.75 -18.97 2.93
N GLU A 171 -2.44 -17.66 2.91
CA GLU A 171 -2.45 -16.79 1.73
C GLU A 171 -3.78 -16.83 0.97
N ASN A 172 -4.89 -17.10 1.65
CA ASN A 172 -6.21 -17.06 1.03
C ASN A 172 -6.63 -15.61 0.77
N LEU A 173 -7.40 -15.40 -0.29
CA LEU A 173 -7.96 -14.10 -0.63
C LEU A 173 -9.45 -14.26 -0.93
N ASP A 174 -10.23 -13.21 -0.70
CA ASP A 174 -11.60 -13.13 -1.17
C ASP A 174 -11.67 -12.92 -2.68
N GLY A 175 -12.86 -12.90 -3.26
CA GLY A 175 -13.03 -12.68 -4.70
C GLY A 175 -12.58 -11.31 -5.21
N SER A 176 -12.14 -10.42 -4.32
CA SER A 176 -11.65 -9.07 -4.59
C SER A 176 -10.14 -8.93 -4.34
N GLY A 177 -9.48 -9.99 -3.86
CA GLY A 177 -8.04 -10.03 -3.57
C GLY A 177 -7.64 -9.51 -2.21
N ILE A 178 -8.60 -9.43 -1.28
CA ILE A 178 -8.36 -9.03 0.10
C ILE A 178 -8.10 -10.29 0.93
N PRO A 179 -7.05 -10.32 1.77
CA PRO A 179 -6.81 -11.40 2.73
C PRO A 179 -8.06 -11.73 3.56
N ILE A 180 -8.34 -13.02 3.78
CA ILE A 180 -9.47 -13.43 4.62
C ILE A 180 -8.93 -13.93 5.95
N PHE A 181 -9.39 -13.34 7.05
CA PHE A 181 -9.07 -13.86 8.38
C PHE A 181 -9.68 -15.26 8.59
N ASP A 182 -8.82 -16.22 8.95
CA ASP A 182 -9.23 -17.56 9.36
C ASP A 182 -9.00 -17.82 10.86
N THR A 183 -9.82 -18.70 11.43
CA THR A 183 -9.64 -19.13 12.82
C THR A 183 -8.27 -19.79 13.02
N GLY A 184 -7.43 -19.18 13.87
CA GLY A 184 -6.08 -19.67 14.19
C GLY A 184 -4.95 -18.80 13.64
N GLU A 185 -5.28 -17.79 12.84
CA GLU A 185 -4.33 -16.78 12.38
C GLU A 185 -3.91 -15.81 13.48
N LEU A 186 -2.73 -15.21 13.31
CA LEU A 186 -2.19 -14.28 14.30
C LEU A 186 -2.86 -12.92 14.14
N VAL A 187 -3.68 -12.56 15.11
CA VAL A 187 -4.33 -11.25 15.19
C VAL A 187 -3.39 -10.22 15.83
N ILE A 188 -3.36 -9.02 15.27
CA ILE A 188 -2.76 -7.85 15.90
C ILE A 188 -3.88 -7.07 16.57
N ASP A 189 -4.13 -7.43 17.82
CA ASP A 189 -5.11 -6.80 18.69
C ASP A 189 -4.72 -5.33 18.91
N THR A 190 -5.48 -4.43 18.32
CA THR A 190 -5.29 -2.98 18.43
C THR A 190 -6.58 -2.33 18.89
N ILE A 191 -6.46 -1.22 19.64
CA ILE A 191 -7.63 -0.41 19.97
C ILE A 191 -8.20 0.17 18.67
N ASN A 192 -9.39 -0.26 18.24
CA ASN A 192 -10.11 0.23 17.05
C ASN A 192 -11.57 0.62 17.36
N GLY A 193 -12.33 1.03 16.33
CA GLY A 193 -13.71 1.53 16.38
C GLY A 193 -14.73 0.71 17.19
N VAL A 194 -14.55 -0.62 17.26
CA VAL A 194 -15.47 -1.56 17.94
C VAL A 194 -14.98 -1.93 19.34
N ASP A 195 -13.66 -2.01 19.55
CA ASP A 195 -13.06 -2.35 20.84
C ASP A 195 -12.32 -1.16 21.48
N ILE A 196 -13.10 -0.25 22.08
CA ILE A 196 -12.60 0.85 22.91
C ILE A 196 -11.85 0.38 24.18
N THR A 197 -11.84 -0.92 24.47
CA THR A 197 -11.13 -1.53 25.60
C THR A 197 -9.85 -2.28 25.20
N GLY A 198 -9.57 -2.40 23.90
CA GLY A 198 -8.48 -3.11 23.20
C GLY A 198 -7.57 -3.97 24.07
N ALA A 199 -7.77 -5.29 23.95
CA ALA A 199 -6.92 -6.41 24.36
C ALA A 199 -7.77 -7.68 24.59
N ASN A 200 -8.77 -7.94 23.75
CA ASN A 200 -9.69 -9.07 23.94
C ASN A 200 -9.14 -10.40 23.35
N ASN A 201 -8.01 -10.35 22.65
CA ASN A 201 -7.36 -11.44 21.90
C ASN A 201 -8.28 -12.10 20.84
N GLN A 202 -9.18 -11.34 20.23
CA GLN A 202 -10.02 -11.74 19.12
C GLN A 202 -9.77 -10.81 17.95
N HIS A 203 -10.12 -11.29 16.76
CA HIS A 203 -10.12 -10.47 15.55
C HIS A 203 -11.45 -9.72 15.47
N ASP A 204 -11.38 -8.40 15.50
CA ASP A 204 -12.52 -7.53 15.36
C ASP A 204 -12.71 -7.11 13.90
N ALA A 205 -13.89 -7.46 13.36
CA ALA A 205 -14.29 -7.06 12.02
C ALA A 205 -14.53 -5.55 11.94
N ALA A 206 -14.46 -5.04 10.71
CA ALA A 206 -14.71 -3.64 10.38
C ALA A 206 -16.13 -3.19 10.85
N ASP A 207 -16.27 -1.93 11.28
CA ASP A 207 -17.44 -1.46 12.06
C ASP A 207 -18.58 -0.86 11.21
N GLY A 208 -18.35 -0.75 9.91
CA GLY A 208 -19.26 -0.14 8.94
C GLY A 208 -19.32 1.39 9.02
N LEU A 209 -18.41 2.04 9.77
CA LEU A 209 -18.36 3.48 9.97
C LEU A 209 -17.01 4.04 9.56
N TYR A 210 -17.03 5.18 8.89
CA TYR A 210 -15.82 5.92 8.53
C TYR A 210 -15.11 6.44 9.78
N ASN A 211 -13.91 5.93 9.98
CA ASN A 211 -12.99 6.22 11.08
C ASN A 211 -11.91 7.22 10.60
N GLY A 212 -12.27 8.50 10.51
CA GLY A 212 -11.35 9.56 10.10
C GLY A 212 -11.90 10.98 10.28
N PRO A 213 -11.03 12.01 10.16
CA PRO A 213 -11.45 13.42 10.13
C PRO A 213 -12.30 13.73 8.88
N ASN A 214 -12.91 14.92 8.84
CA ASN A 214 -13.66 15.40 7.67
C ASN A 214 -14.91 14.58 7.28
N CYS A 215 -15.47 13.82 8.22
CA CYS A 215 -16.73 13.12 7.99
C CYS A 215 -17.95 14.05 8.12
N SER A 216 -18.76 14.11 7.07
CA SER A 216 -20.06 14.83 7.00
C SER A 216 -21.21 13.94 6.51
N HIS A 217 -21.00 12.63 6.39
CA HIS A 217 -22.03 11.66 6.01
C HIS A 217 -23.16 11.60 7.05
N SER A 218 -24.39 11.45 6.58
CA SER A 218 -25.60 11.41 7.41
C SER A 218 -25.68 10.23 8.40
N SER A 219 -24.99 9.12 8.14
CA SER A 219 -25.12 7.88 8.93
C SER A 219 -23.83 7.09 9.11
N LEU A 220 -22.82 7.28 8.26
CA LEU A 220 -21.60 6.46 8.26
C LEU A 220 -20.42 7.14 8.97
N CYS A 221 -20.63 8.25 9.68
CA CYS A 221 -19.57 8.84 10.50
C CYS A 221 -19.41 8.12 11.84
N SER A 222 -18.20 7.65 12.14
CA SER A 222 -17.90 7.15 13.48
C SER A 222 -18.05 8.27 14.53
N THR A 223 -18.73 7.97 15.64
CA THR A 223 -18.96 8.92 16.74
C THR A 223 -18.08 8.64 17.96
N THR A 224 -17.41 7.49 17.96
CA THR A 224 -16.60 6.97 19.06
C THR A 224 -15.11 7.04 18.74
N THR A 225 -14.73 6.87 17.47
CA THR A 225 -13.34 6.73 17.05
C THR A 225 -13.08 7.59 15.81
N VAL A 226 -11.99 8.36 15.85
CA VAL A 226 -11.60 9.28 14.75
C VAL A 226 -10.26 8.90 14.11
N THR A 227 -9.67 7.79 14.54
CA THR A 227 -8.41 7.24 14.02
C THR A 227 -8.52 5.73 13.91
N SER A 228 -7.99 5.14 12.86
CA SER A 228 -7.96 3.69 12.64
C SER A 228 -6.54 3.13 12.67
N THR A 229 -6.42 1.82 12.87
CA THR A 229 -5.16 1.10 12.61
C THR A 229 -5.07 0.83 11.12
N VAL A 230 -4.08 1.43 10.46
CA VAL A 230 -3.80 1.17 9.05
C VAL A 230 -2.70 0.13 8.92
N TRP A 231 -2.82 -0.74 7.92
CA TRP A 231 -1.91 -1.85 7.74
C TRP A 231 -1.81 -2.28 6.28
N ALA A 232 -0.71 -2.96 5.96
CA ALA A 232 -0.48 -3.62 4.68
C ALA A 232 0.32 -4.91 4.90
N SER A 233 0.03 -5.92 4.09
CA SER A 233 0.77 -7.18 4.08
C SER A 233 1.42 -7.43 2.72
N ALA A 234 2.49 -8.22 2.72
CA ALA A 234 3.19 -8.63 1.52
C ALA A 234 3.76 -10.05 1.69
N ALA A 235 3.62 -10.87 0.66
CA ALA A 235 4.20 -12.22 0.61
C ALA A 235 5.64 -12.18 0.11
N LEU A 236 6.55 -12.80 0.85
CA LEU A 236 7.95 -13.01 0.47
C LEU A 236 8.13 -14.44 -0.06
N VAL A 237 8.57 -14.59 -1.31
CA VAL A 237 8.69 -15.91 -1.95
C VAL A 237 10.12 -16.46 -1.81
N LEU A 238 10.28 -17.58 -1.12
CA LEU A 238 11.58 -18.06 -0.65
C LEU A 238 12.36 -18.94 -1.64
N THR A 239 11.85 -19.14 -2.84
CA THR A 239 12.40 -20.08 -3.84
C THR A 239 13.42 -19.46 -4.79
N GLY A 240 13.62 -18.14 -4.72
CA GLY A 240 14.69 -17.49 -5.47
C GLY A 240 14.53 -17.48 -6.99
N GLY A 241 13.31 -17.51 -7.47
CA GLY A 241 13.02 -17.48 -8.89
C GLY A 241 13.21 -16.09 -9.49
N ASP A 242 13.63 -16.08 -10.76
CA ASP A 242 13.31 -14.98 -11.67
C ASP A 242 11.83 -14.63 -11.49
N THR A 243 11.53 -13.35 -11.28
CA THR A 243 10.15 -12.88 -11.36
C THR A 243 9.86 -12.57 -12.81
N PHE A 244 8.66 -12.93 -13.25
CA PHE A 244 8.25 -12.76 -14.64
C PHE A 244 6.99 -11.92 -14.68
N THR A 245 6.89 -11.12 -15.73
CA THR A 245 5.73 -10.27 -15.97
C THR A 245 4.59 -11.07 -16.57
N VAL A 246 3.37 -10.64 -16.29
CA VAL A 246 2.17 -11.13 -16.97
C VAL A 246 1.65 -10.04 -17.89
N GLY A 247 1.32 -10.41 -19.12
CA GLY A 247 0.92 -9.47 -20.14
C GLY A 247 0.26 -10.15 -21.32
N GLY A 248 -0.23 -9.33 -22.23
CA GLY A 248 -1.11 -9.79 -23.29
C GLY A 248 -1.49 -8.71 -24.27
N THR A 249 -2.58 -8.97 -24.99
CA THR A 249 -3.15 -8.01 -25.93
C THR A 249 -4.66 -7.84 -25.71
N VAL A 250 -5.12 -6.59 -25.79
CA VAL A 250 -6.55 -6.23 -25.81
C VAL A 250 -6.95 -5.86 -27.23
N THR A 251 -8.10 -6.35 -27.68
CA THR A 251 -8.70 -6.03 -28.99
C THR A 251 -10.19 -5.75 -28.88
N GLY A 252 -10.70 -4.84 -29.71
CA GLY A 252 -12.12 -4.51 -29.79
C GLY A 252 -12.61 -3.54 -28.70
N LEU A 253 -11.70 -2.88 -27.98
CA LEU A 253 -12.02 -2.00 -26.87
C LEU A 253 -12.55 -0.63 -27.34
N THR A 254 -13.74 -0.27 -26.88
CA THR A 254 -14.35 1.05 -26.99
C THR A 254 -14.70 1.56 -25.58
N GLY A 255 -13.69 2.07 -24.87
CA GLY A 255 -13.83 2.56 -23.50
C GLY A 255 -12.63 2.17 -22.64
N THR A 256 -12.83 2.09 -21.33
CA THR A 256 -11.81 1.63 -20.37
C THR A 256 -12.22 0.29 -19.80
N VAL A 257 -11.34 -0.70 -19.88
CA VAL A 257 -11.43 -1.97 -19.16
C VAL A 257 -10.45 -1.94 -17.99
N VAL A 258 -10.83 -2.52 -16.86
CA VAL A 258 -9.90 -2.79 -15.75
C VAL A 258 -9.68 -4.29 -15.70
N LEU A 259 -8.45 -4.72 -16.00
CA LEU A 259 -8.02 -6.09 -15.80
C LEU A 259 -7.44 -6.23 -14.40
N GLN A 260 -7.48 -7.44 -13.85
CA GLN A 260 -6.91 -7.73 -12.55
C GLN A 260 -6.16 -9.05 -12.63
N ASN A 261 -4.91 -9.06 -12.14
CA ASN A 261 -4.10 -10.26 -12.04
C ASN A 261 -3.94 -10.67 -10.58
N ASN A 262 -4.18 -11.96 -10.26
CA ASN A 262 -4.11 -12.51 -8.90
C ASN A 262 -4.85 -11.64 -7.88
N LEU A 263 -5.99 -11.12 -8.31
CA LEU A 263 -6.92 -10.34 -7.52
C LEU A 263 -6.38 -9.02 -6.92
N SER A 264 -5.13 -8.60 -7.19
CA SER A 264 -4.51 -7.43 -6.53
C SER A 264 -3.81 -6.46 -7.48
N ASP A 265 -3.27 -6.93 -8.61
CA ASP A 265 -2.58 -6.08 -9.60
C ASP A 265 -3.58 -5.62 -10.67
N ASP A 266 -4.29 -4.54 -10.37
CA ASP A 266 -5.27 -3.94 -11.26
C ASP A 266 -4.59 -3.09 -12.35
N LEU A 267 -5.04 -3.25 -13.59
CA LEU A 267 -4.53 -2.52 -14.74
C LEU A 267 -5.67 -1.93 -15.56
N SER A 268 -5.76 -0.60 -15.56
CA SER A 268 -6.69 0.16 -16.41
C SER A 268 -6.14 0.33 -17.82
N ILE A 269 -6.91 -0.09 -18.83
CA ILE A 269 -6.55 -0.03 -20.24
C ILE A 269 -7.66 0.71 -21.00
N SER A 270 -7.30 1.71 -21.79
CA SER A 270 -8.23 2.60 -22.50
C SER A 270 -8.15 2.55 -24.03
N ALA A 271 -7.28 1.70 -24.57
CA ALA A 271 -7.12 1.48 -26.01
C ALA A 271 -6.65 0.06 -26.32
N ASP A 272 -6.96 -0.42 -27.54
CA ASP A 272 -6.40 -1.66 -28.07
C ASP A 272 -4.87 -1.63 -28.11
N GLY A 273 -4.25 -2.77 -27.83
CA GLY A 273 -2.79 -2.89 -27.83
C GLY A 273 -2.26 -3.94 -26.86
N SER A 274 -0.93 -3.96 -26.72
CA SER A 274 -0.26 -4.79 -25.73
C SER A 274 -0.39 -4.18 -24.33
N PHE A 275 -0.50 -5.03 -23.32
CA PHE A 275 -0.46 -4.64 -21.92
C PHE A 275 0.50 -5.54 -21.14
N THR A 276 0.98 -5.01 -20.01
CA THR A 276 1.81 -5.74 -19.04
C THR A 276 1.43 -5.25 -17.65
N PHE A 277 1.16 -6.20 -16.77
CA PHE A 277 0.92 -5.99 -15.35
C PHE A 277 2.17 -5.48 -14.64
N SER A 278 2.00 -4.73 -13.56
CA SER A 278 3.10 -4.02 -12.90
C SER A 278 3.86 -4.90 -11.91
N VAL A 279 3.19 -5.91 -11.35
CA VAL A 279 3.73 -6.87 -10.39
C VAL A 279 4.26 -8.09 -11.13
N SER A 280 5.58 -8.29 -11.06
CA SER A 280 6.20 -9.53 -11.51
C SER A 280 5.94 -10.65 -10.50
N ILE A 281 5.54 -11.82 -10.99
CA ILE A 281 5.24 -12.99 -10.17
C ILE A 281 6.45 -13.92 -10.18
N ALA A 282 6.79 -14.49 -9.02
CA ALA A 282 7.90 -15.43 -8.91
C ALA A 282 7.66 -16.68 -9.77
N LYS A 283 8.75 -17.23 -10.32
CA LYS A 283 8.75 -18.54 -10.96
C LYS A 283 8.03 -19.59 -10.09
N ASP A 284 7.27 -20.44 -10.76
CA ASP A 284 6.51 -21.57 -10.23
C ASP A 284 5.27 -21.20 -9.38
N LEU A 285 4.93 -19.91 -9.27
CA LEU A 285 3.61 -19.46 -8.80
C LEU A 285 2.61 -19.34 -9.95
N ASP A 286 1.32 -19.35 -9.63
CA ASP A 286 0.25 -19.19 -10.61
C ASP A 286 -0.10 -17.72 -10.84
N TYR A 287 -0.59 -17.42 -12.04
CA TYR A 287 -1.27 -16.17 -12.39
C TYR A 287 -2.73 -16.45 -12.74
N ASP A 288 -3.61 -15.48 -12.47
CA ASP A 288 -5.02 -15.47 -12.82
C ASP A 288 -5.47 -14.06 -13.22
N VAL A 289 -5.59 -13.84 -14.52
CA VAL A 289 -6.03 -12.59 -15.14
C VAL A 289 -7.52 -12.67 -15.42
N THR A 290 -8.26 -11.74 -14.81
CA THR A 290 -9.70 -11.58 -14.97
C THR A 290 -10.05 -10.15 -15.38
N VAL A 291 -11.29 -9.94 -15.83
CA VAL A 291 -11.85 -8.60 -16.02
C VAL A 291 -12.48 -8.18 -14.70
N LYS A 292 -11.92 -7.15 -14.07
CA LYS A 292 -12.49 -6.54 -12.86
C LYS A 292 -13.63 -5.58 -13.19
N THR A 293 -13.49 -4.81 -14.27
CA THR A 293 -14.52 -3.86 -14.71
C THR A 293 -14.57 -3.81 -16.23
N ASP A 294 -15.75 -4.11 -16.78
CA ASP A 294 -16.04 -3.98 -18.20
C ASP A 294 -16.21 -2.51 -18.63
N PRO A 295 -15.88 -2.17 -19.89
CA PRO A 295 -16.22 -0.88 -20.47
C PRO A 295 -17.74 -0.68 -20.54
N VAL A 296 -18.18 0.57 -20.43
CA VAL A 296 -19.60 0.91 -20.57
C VAL A 296 -20.10 0.51 -21.96
N GLY A 297 -21.02 -0.46 -22.01
CA GLY A 297 -21.64 -0.93 -23.26
C GLY A 297 -20.85 -2.00 -24.02
N GLN A 298 -19.82 -2.60 -23.42
CA GLN A 298 -19.11 -3.77 -23.94
C GLN A 298 -18.97 -4.87 -22.89
N ALA A 299 -18.64 -6.07 -23.34
CA ALA A 299 -18.15 -7.14 -22.47
C ALA A 299 -16.80 -7.64 -22.98
N CYS A 300 -15.85 -7.83 -22.07
CA CYS A 300 -14.51 -8.32 -22.34
C CYS A 300 -14.34 -9.77 -21.84
N ILE A 301 -13.71 -10.61 -22.64
CA ILE A 301 -13.44 -12.02 -22.30
C ILE A 301 -11.93 -12.24 -22.30
N VAL A 302 -11.43 -12.82 -21.21
CA VAL A 302 -10.02 -13.25 -21.09
C VAL A 302 -9.86 -14.69 -21.54
N THR A 303 -8.81 -14.95 -22.31
CA THR A 303 -8.35 -16.29 -22.67
C THR A 303 -6.86 -16.41 -22.37
N ASN A 304 -6.43 -17.63 -22.00
CA ASN A 304 -5.12 -17.86 -21.36
C ASN A 304 -4.93 -16.97 -20.12
N GLY A 305 -6.01 -16.71 -19.36
CA GLY A 305 -5.96 -15.89 -18.17
C GLY A 305 -5.25 -16.56 -17.00
N THR A 306 -5.14 -17.89 -16.99
CA THR A 306 -4.57 -18.65 -15.88
C THR A 306 -3.37 -19.49 -16.31
N GLY A 307 -2.39 -19.67 -15.43
CA GLY A 307 -1.32 -20.65 -15.60
C GLY A 307 -0.19 -20.49 -14.59
N THR A 308 0.84 -21.33 -14.70
CA THR A 308 2.03 -21.28 -13.84
C THR A 308 3.16 -20.51 -14.50
N ILE A 309 3.82 -19.64 -13.73
CA ILE A 309 4.91 -18.78 -14.18
C ILE A 309 6.18 -19.61 -14.40
N THR A 310 6.62 -19.69 -15.66
CA THR A 310 7.90 -20.32 -16.02
C THR A 310 8.83 -19.40 -16.81
N ALA A 311 8.27 -18.34 -17.39
CA ALA A 311 8.88 -17.24 -18.14
C ALA A 311 7.88 -16.05 -18.20
N ASP A 312 8.25 -14.91 -18.82
CA ASP A 312 7.33 -13.80 -19.09
C ASP A 312 6.10 -14.30 -19.87
N ILE A 313 4.91 -14.09 -19.30
CA ILE A 313 3.64 -14.41 -19.93
C ILE A 313 3.25 -13.23 -20.80
N THR A 314 3.13 -13.46 -22.11
CA THR A 314 2.83 -12.41 -23.11
C THR A 314 1.63 -12.75 -23.99
N ASN A 315 0.96 -13.87 -23.69
CA ASN A 315 -0.07 -14.47 -24.54
C ASN A 315 -1.49 -14.45 -23.92
N VAL A 316 -1.70 -13.67 -22.86
CA VAL A 316 -3.05 -13.38 -22.36
C VAL A 316 -3.78 -12.61 -23.47
N THR A 317 -4.99 -13.05 -23.83
CA THR A 317 -5.77 -12.39 -24.88
C THR A 317 -7.09 -11.93 -24.32
N VAL A 318 -7.36 -10.63 -24.45
CA VAL A 318 -8.61 -9.99 -24.03
C VAL A 318 -9.36 -9.51 -25.27
N THR A 319 -10.58 -10.00 -25.46
CA THR A 319 -11.44 -9.59 -26.57
C THR A 319 -12.69 -8.91 -26.03
N CYS A 320 -12.93 -7.67 -26.43
CA CYS A 320 -14.11 -6.90 -26.05
C CYS A 320 -15.08 -6.76 -27.24
N SER A 321 -16.39 -6.85 -26.99
CA SER A 321 -17.45 -6.70 -28.01
C SER A 321 -18.70 -6.04 -27.49
#